data_AF-A0A8M1HAK7-F1
#
_entry.id   AF-A0A8M1HAK7-F1
#
_cell.length_a   1.000
_cell.length_b   1.000
_cell.length_c   1.000
_cell.angle_alpha   90.00
_cell.angle_beta   90.00
_cell.angle_gamma   90.00
#
_symmetry.space_group_name_H-M   'P 1'
#
loop_
_entity.id
_entity.type
_entity.pdbx_description
1 polymer ?
#
loop_
_entity_poly.entity_id
_entity_poly.type
_entity_poly.pdbx_seq_one_letter_code
_entity_poly.pdbx_strand_id
1 'polypeptide(L)'
;MKRLCRKLAVAVAVLVWLGALVYLLVLSRRKLPELGTGAGAAAGGGGGGDAANNQISDAEWEDMLEGFDERSYLNARRWRPGDDPYTLYAFNQRESERIPSNRALRDTRHHSLFESHSRSSAPRSARVDFGAGLFELR
;
A
#
# COMPACT_ATOMS: atom_id res chain seq x y z
N MET A 1 8.25 -25.78 47.13
CA MET A 1 6.89 -25.28 46.81
C MET A 1 6.87 -24.05 45.87
N LYS A 2 7.73 -23.04 46.03
CA LYS A 2 7.74 -21.79 45.21
C LYS A 2 8.00 -21.97 43.70
N ARG A 3 8.70 -23.04 43.29
CA ARG A 3 9.03 -23.32 41.87
C ARG A 3 7.87 -23.90 41.07
N LEU A 4 6.97 -24.64 41.73
CA LEU A 4 5.76 -25.18 41.11
C LEU A 4 4.73 -24.07 40.85
N CYS A 5 4.58 -23.14 41.80
CA CYS A 5 3.71 -21.96 41.63
C CYS A 5 4.12 -21.08 40.44
N ARG A 6 5.43 -20.92 40.18
CA ARG A 6 5.92 -20.16 39.02
C ARG A 6 5.63 -20.85 37.69
N LYS A 7 5.77 -22.18 37.63
CA LYS A 7 5.43 -22.97 36.43
C LYS A 7 3.93 -22.93 36.14
N LEU A 8 3.10 -23.01 37.18
CA LEU A 8 1.65 -22.85 37.07
C LEU A 8 1.26 -21.43 36.63
N ALA A 9 1.90 -20.40 37.18
CA ALA A 9 1.67 -19.01 36.75
C ALA A 9 2.04 -18.78 35.27
N VAL A 10 3.14 -19.36 34.80
CA VAL A 10 3.54 -19.29 33.39
C VAL A 10 2.55 -20.05 32.50
N ALA A 11 2.09 -21.24 32.92
CA ALA A 11 1.09 -22.00 32.17
C ALA A 11 -0.24 -21.24 32.04
N VAL A 12 -0.69 -20.59 33.12
CA VAL A 12 -1.90 -19.75 33.10
C VAL A 12 -1.69 -18.54 32.19
N ALA A 13 -0.54 -17.87 32.26
CA ALA A 13 -0.24 -16.73 31.40
C ALA A 13 -0.25 -17.12 29.90
N VAL A 14 0.31 -18.27 29.55
CA VAL A 14 0.28 -18.80 28.17
C VAL A 14 -1.14 -19.10 27.72
N LEU A 15 -1.97 -19.72 28.57
CA LEU A 15 -3.37 -19.99 28.23
C LEU A 15 -4.18 -18.69 28.04
N VAL A 16 -3.96 -17.67 28.87
CA VAL A 16 -4.57 -16.36 28.71
C VAL A 16 -4.13 -15.71 27.39
N TRP A 17 -2.84 -15.82 27.04
CA TRP A 17 -2.29 -15.25 25.82
C TRP A 17 -2.82 -15.95 24.56
N LEU A 18 -2.91 -17.28 24.58
CA LEU A 18 -3.53 -18.06 23.50
C LEU A 18 -5.03 -17.76 23.38
N GLY A 19 -5.74 -17.61 24.50
CA GLY A 19 -7.13 -17.19 24.51
C GLY A 19 -7.31 -15.80 23.91
N ALA A 20 -6.44 -14.85 24.24
CA ALA A 20 -6.44 -13.50 23.65
C ALA A 20 -6.14 -13.54 22.14
N LEU A 21 -5.20 -14.38 21.70
CA LEU A 21 -4.86 -14.55 20.28
C LEU A 21 -6.03 -15.16 19.49
N VAL A 22 -6.68 -16.20 20.04
CA VAL A 22 -7.90 -16.79 19.45
C VAL A 22 -9.04 -15.78 19.45
N TYR A 23 -9.22 -15.00 20.53
CA TYR A 23 -10.23 -13.95 20.61
C TYR A 23 -10.00 -12.87 19.56
N LEU A 24 -8.76 -12.41 19.36
CA LEU A 24 -8.40 -11.45 18.31
C LEU A 24 -8.60 -12.03 16.91
N LEU A 25 -8.31 -13.32 16.71
CA LEU A 25 -8.52 -14.00 15.43
C LEU A 25 -10.01 -14.20 15.13
N VAL A 26 -10.84 -14.47 16.14
CA VAL A 26 -12.30 -14.51 15.99
C VAL A 26 -12.85 -13.10 15.77
N LEU A 27 -12.31 -12.08 16.45
CA LEU A 27 -12.72 -10.69 16.29
C LEU A 27 -12.32 -10.15 14.91
N SER A 28 -11.18 -10.56 14.34
CA SER A 28 -10.80 -10.20 12.96
C SER A 28 -11.67 -10.91 11.93
N ARG A 29 -12.10 -12.15 12.19
CA ARG A 29 -13.12 -12.85 11.38
C ARG A 29 -14.51 -12.21 11.51
N ARG A 30 -14.85 -11.67 12.69
CA ARG A 30 -16.12 -10.96 12.97
C ARG A 30 -16.08 -9.47 12.62
N LYS A 31 -14.94 -8.88 12.29
CA LYS A 31 -14.81 -7.52 11.73
C LYS A 31 -14.93 -7.48 10.20
N LEU A 32 -15.26 -8.61 9.58
CA LEU A 32 -15.54 -8.74 8.15
C LEU A 32 -17.02 -8.88 7.73
N PRO A 33 -18.02 -8.66 8.60
CA PRO A 33 -19.33 -8.16 8.19
C PRO A 33 -19.51 -6.74 8.73
N GLU A 34 -20.10 -5.85 7.92
CA GLU A 34 -20.42 -4.43 8.22
C GLU A 34 -19.44 -3.35 7.68
N LEU A 35 -18.73 -3.61 6.58
CA LEU A 35 -18.39 -2.55 5.61
C LEU A 35 -18.42 -3.05 4.16
N GLY A 36 -19.44 -3.83 3.81
CA GLY A 36 -19.52 -4.46 2.49
C GLY A 36 -20.84 -5.18 2.23
N THR A 37 -21.98 -4.66 2.71
CA THR A 37 -23.31 -5.09 2.25
C THR A 37 -23.73 -4.20 1.09
N GLY A 38 -23.01 -4.38 -0.02
CA GLY A 38 -23.23 -3.73 -1.30
C GLY A 38 -22.16 -4.22 -2.26
N ALA A 39 -22.55 -5.13 -3.17
CA ALA A 39 -21.74 -5.74 -4.23
C ALA A 39 -20.74 -6.83 -3.80
N GLY A 40 -21.21 -8.07 -3.80
CA GLY A 40 -20.33 -9.24 -3.62
C GLY A 40 -21.02 -10.59 -3.74
N ALA A 41 -22.13 -10.68 -4.48
CA ALA A 41 -22.68 -11.94 -4.95
C ALA A 41 -22.31 -12.12 -6.42
N ALA A 42 -21.07 -12.52 -6.69
CA ALA A 42 -20.70 -13.20 -7.93
C ALA A 42 -19.37 -13.94 -7.75
N ALA A 43 -19.47 -15.26 -7.68
CA ALA A 43 -18.50 -16.24 -8.18
C ALA A 43 -17.03 -16.09 -7.74
N GLY A 44 -16.70 -16.72 -6.61
CA GLY A 44 -15.38 -17.33 -6.46
C GLY A 44 -15.29 -18.60 -7.31
N GLY A 45 -14.29 -18.68 -8.19
CA GLY A 45 -14.00 -19.87 -8.97
C GLY A 45 -12.64 -19.81 -9.66
N GLY A 46 -11.62 -20.40 -9.02
CA GLY A 46 -10.49 -21.06 -9.66
C GLY A 46 -9.38 -20.20 -10.27
N GLY A 47 -8.15 -20.40 -9.82
CA GLY A 47 -6.98 -19.84 -10.49
C GLY A 47 -5.66 -20.02 -9.74
N GLY A 48 -5.40 -21.22 -9.22
CA GLY A 48 -4.02 -21.64 -8.95
C GLY A 48 -3.40 -22.09 -10.27
N GLY A 49 -2.27 -21.50 -10.66
CA GLY A 49 -1.52 -21.91 -11.84
C GLY A 49 -0.63 -20.80 -12.40
N ASP A 50 0.67 -21.08 -12.45
CA ASP A 50 1.66 -20.50 -13.37
C ASP A 50 2.32 -19.16 -13.03
N ALA A 51 3.40 -19.28 -12.26
CA ALA A 51 4.48 -18.30 -12.13
C ALA A 51 5.34 -18.19 -13.43
N ALA A 52 4.72 -18.02 -14.60
CA ALA A 52 5.41 -17.78 -15.85
C ALA A 52 4.62 -16.79 -16.73
N ASN A 53 5.18 -15.58 -16.90
CA ASN A 53 4.79 -14.58 -17.90
C ASN A 53 3.44 -13.85 -17.69
N ASN A 54 3.19 -13.32 -16.49
CA ASN A 54 2.06 -12.40 -16.27
C ASN A 54 2.43 -10.99 -16.75
N GLN A 55 2.18 -10.69 -18.03
CA GLN A 55 2.37 -9.36 -18.60
C GLN A 55 1.11 -8.54 -18.35
N ILE A 56 1.08 -7.78 -17.25
CA ILE A 56 0.00 -6.83 -16.97
C ILE A 56 -0.01 -5.78 -18.08
N SER A 57 -1.16 -5.60 -18.73
CA SER A 57 -1.38 -4.63 -19.80
C SER A 57 -1.58 -3.22 -19.24
N ASP A 58 -1.38 -2.19 -20.07
CA ASP A 58 -1.55 -0.79 -19.63
C ASP A 58 -2.97 -0.52 -19.13
N ALA A 59 -3.99 -1.09 -19.76
CA ALA A 59 -5.38 -0.96 -19.32
C ALA A 59 -5.62 -1.59 -17.94
N GLU A 60 -5.04 -2.76 -17.68
CA GLU A 60 -5.13 -3.39 -16.36
C GLU A 60 -4.39 -2.57 -15.29
N TRP A 61 -3.27 -1.93 -15.64
CA TRP A 61 -2.59 -1.00 -14.73
C TRP A 61 -3.44 0.23 -14.41
N GLU A 62 -4.10 0.82 -15.40
CA GLU A 62 -5.00 1.96 -15.19
C GLU A 62 -6.17 1.58 -14.27
N ASP A 63 -6.83 0.44 -14.50
CA ASP A 63 -7.91 -0.04 -13.64
C ASP A 63 -7.43 -0.28 -12.20
N MET A 64 -6.23 -0.85 -12.03
CA MET A 64 -5.63 -1.07 -10.70
C MET A 64 -5.30 0.26 -10.00
N LEU A 65 -4.82 1.26 -10.73
CA LEU A 65 -4.49 2.58 -10.20
C LEU A 65 -5.76 3.39 -9.88
N GLU A 66 -6.82 3.28 -10.66
CA GLU A 66 -8.10 3.94 -10.41
C GLU A 66 -8.77 3.41 -9.12
N GLY A 67 -8.61 2.11 -8.83
CA GLY A 67 -9.08 1.49 -7.60
C GLY A 67 -8.22 1.74 -6.35
N PHE A 68 -7.06 2.40 -6.47
CA PHE A 68 -6.15 2.62 -5.35
C PHE A 68 -6.65 3.71 -4.39
N ASP A 69 -6.80 3.37 -3.11
CA ASP A 69 -7.17 4.34 -2.06
C ASP A 69 -5.97 5.20 -1.61
N GLU A 70 -5.67 6.20 -2.43
CA GLU A 70 -4.58 7.16 -2.20
C GLU A 70 -4.71 7.89 -0.85
N ARG A 71 -5.94 8.24 -0.44
CA ARG A 71 -6.16 9.02 0.80
C ARG A 71 -5.79 8.23 2.04
N SER A 72 -6.18 6.96 2.10
CA SER A 72 -5.81 6.09 3.22
C SER A 72 -4.30 5.89 3.30
N TYR A 73 -3.65 5.69 2.14
CA TYR A 73 -2.20 5.51 2.07
C TYR A 73 -1.41 6.74 2.56
N LEU A 74 -1.77 7.94 2.10
CA LEU A 74 -1.07 9.18 2.49
C LEU A 74 -1.36 9.60 3.94
N ASN A 75 -2.53 9.28 4.49
CA ASN A 75 -2.90 9.64 5.87
C ASN A 75 -1.95 9.03 6.93
N ALA A 76 -1.31 7.89 6.65
CA ALA A 76 -0.41 7.23 7.59
C ALA A 76 0.83 8.07 7.97
N ARG A 77 1.27 8.97 7.07
CA ARG A 77 2.45 9.83 7.26
C ARG A 77 2.14 11.32 7.06
N ARG A 78 0.89 11.69 7.25
CA ARG A 78 0.41 13.05 7.03
C ARG A 78 1.15 14.06 7.90
N TRP A 79 1.55 15.17 7.30
CA TRP A 79 2.09 16.33 8.00
C TRP A 79 1.10 16.87 9.03
N ARG A 80 1.59 17.22 10.22
CA ARG A 80 0.77 17.71 11.32
C ARG A 80 0.80 19.24 11.37
N PRO A 81 -0.36 19.90 11.60
CA PRO A 81 -0.40 21.34 11.80
C PRO A 81 0.48 21.76 12.98
N GLY A 82 1.45 22.65 12.74
CA GLY A 82 2.38 23.17 13.74
C GLY A 82 3.80 22.60 13.64
N ASP A 83 3.99 21.47 12.96
CA ASP A 83 5.32 20.94 12.67
C ASP A 83 5.91 21.66 11.44
N ASP A 84 7.25 21.77 11.38
CA ASP A 84 7.92 22.30 10.19
C ASP A 84 7.73 21.33 8.99
N PRO A 85 7.17 21.79 7.86
CA PRO A 85 6.93 20.95 6.68
C PRO A 85 8.20 20.42 5.99
N TYR A 86 9.39 20.86 6.39
CA TYR A 86 10.67 20.38 5.85
C TYR A 86 11.41 19.40 6.79
N THR A 87 10.80 18.99 7.91
CA THR A 87 11.46 18.15 8.93
C THR A 87 11.91 16.79 8.41
N LEU A 88 11.08 16.13 7.59
CA LEU A 88 11.35 14.78 7.09
C LEU A 88 12.10 14.77 5.75
N TYR A 89 11.88 15.80 4.93
CA TYR A 89 12.36 15.84 3.56
C TYR A 89 12.82 17.25 3.18
N ALA A 90 13.79 17.34 2.27
CA ALA A 90 14.26 18.61 1.71
C ALA A 90 13.26 19.24 0.70
N PHE A 91 11.97 18.89 0.77
CA PHE A 91 10.87 19.48 0.03
C PHE A 91 9.69 19.76 0.96
N ASN A 92 8.78 20.63 0.54
CA ASN A 92 7.63 21.01 1.37
C ASN A 92 6.61 19.87 1.44
N GLN A 93 6.56 19.17 2.56
CA GLN A 93 5.66 18.03 2.72
C GLN A 93 4.18 18.44 2.65
N ARG A 94 3.81 19.56 3.30
CA ARG A 94 2.43 20.06 3.32
C ARG A 94 1.89 20.36 1.92
N GLU A 95 2.71 21.00 1.07
CA GLU A 95 2.29 21.31 -0.30
C GLU A 95 2.22 20.05 -1.18
N SER A 96 3.14 19.11 -1.02
CA SER A 96 3.09 17.83 -1.74
C SER A 96 1.86 17.01 -1.38
N GLU A 97 1.48 16.95 -0.10
CA GLU A 97 0.28 16.22 0.36
C GLU A 97 -1.04 16.85 -0.09
N ARG A 98 -1.04 18.14 -0.43
CA ARG A 98 -2.23 18.83 -0.96
C ARG A 98 -2.54 18.42 -2.40
N ILE A 99 -1.55 17.90 -3.11
CA ILE A 99 -1.60 17.66 -4.54
C ILE A 99 -1.94 16.19 -4.80
N PRO A 100 -2.92 15.88 -5.69
CA PRO A 100 -3.23 14.50 -6.04
C PRO A 100 -2.11 13.86 -6.89
N SER A 101 -1.94 12.55 -6.76
CA SER A 101 -0.94 11.75 -7.50
C SER A 101 -1.03 11.93 -9.02
N ASN A 102 -2.24 12.02 -9.56
CA ASN A 102 -2.55 12.13 -10.99
C ASN A 102 -2.82 13.57 -11.45
N ARG A 103 -2.19 14.59 -10.83
CA ARG A 103 -2.40 15.99 -11.24
C ARG A 103 -2.11 16.23 -12.73
N ALA A 104 -2.92 17.06 -13.37
CA ALA A 104 -2.62 17.55 -14.71
C ALA A 104 -1.36 18.43 -14.67
N LEU A 105 -0.37 18.11 -15.50
CA LEU A 105 0.82 18.93 -15.70
C LEU A 105 0.72 19.69 -17.01
N ARG A 106 1.18 20.95 -17.01
CA ARG A 106 1.33 21.73 -18.23
C ARG A 106 2.42 21.10 -19.09
N ASP A 107 2.13 20.90 -20.37
CA ASP A 107 3.12 20.44 -21.34
C ASP A 107 4.21 21.52 -21.54
N THR A 108 5.46 21.14 -21.31
CA THR A 108 6.65 21.99 -21.50
C THR A 108 7.47 21.58 -22.72
N ARG A 109 7.00 20.60 -23.51
CA ARG A 109 7.68 20.15 -24.71
C ARG A 109 7.70 21.25 -25.77
N HIS A 110 8.75 21.23 -26.59
CA HIS A 110 8.86 22.13 -27.73
C HIS A 110 7.75 21.84 -28.76
N HIS A 111 7.24 22.85 -29.46
CA HIS A 111 6.10 22.71 -30.38
C HIS A 111 6.33 21.62 -31.45
N SER A 112 7.57 21.48 -31.95
CA SER A 112 7.91 20.46 -32.96
C SER A 112 7.81 19.02 -32.45
N LEU A 113 7.84 18.79 -31.13
CA LEU A 113 7.68 17.48 -30.51
C LEU A 113 6.20 17.07 -30.35
N PHE A 114 5.25 17.98 -30.59
CA PHE A 114 3.83 17.61 -30.55
C PHE A 114 3.44 16.70 -31.73
N GLU A 115 4.07 16.89 -32.89
CA GLU A 115 3.74 16.13 -34.11
C GLU A 115 4.56 14.84 -34.27
N SER A 116 5.61 14.65 -33.45
CA SER A 116 6.45 13.47 -33.52
C SER A 116 5.71 12.23 -33.02
N HIS A 117 5.59 11.21 -33.87
CA HIS A 117 5.00 9.93 -33.52
C HIS A 117 6.03 9.03 -32.83
N SER A 118 5.63 8.42 -31.71
CA SER A 118 6.45 7.40 -31.06
C SER A 118 6.46 6.10 -31.88
N ARG A 119 7.58 5.38 -31.86
CA ARG A 119 7.72 4.11 -32.58
C ARG A 119 6.96 3.02 -31.82
N SER A 120 5.97 2.40 -32.47
CA SER A 120 5.11 1.36 -31.87
C SER A 120 5.87 0.12 -31.38
N SER A 121 7.09 -0.13 -31.86
CA SER A 121 7.90 -1.31 -31.53
C SER A 121 9.03 -1.01 -30.53
N ALA A 122 8.84 -0.02 -29.65
CA ALA A 122 9.84 0.31 -28.64
C ALA A 122 10.05 -0.88 -27.68
N PRO A 123 11.29 -1.15 -27.24
CA PRO A 123 11.56 -2.21 -26.27
C PRO A 123 10.91 -1.87 -24.92
N ARG A 124 10.40 -2.89 -24.22
CA ARG A 124 9.91 -2.73 -22.84
C ARG A 124 11.05 -2.28 -21.94
N SER A 125 10.77 -1.31 -21.08
CA SER A 125 11.68 -0.87 -20.02
C SER A 125 11.13 -1.29 -18.65
N ALA A 126 12.03 -1.61 -17.72
CA ALA A 126 11.70 -1.77 -16.32
C ALA A 126 12.12 -0.50 -15.59
N ARG A 127 11.18 0.16 -14.89
CA ARG A 127 11.49 1.26 -13.98
C ARG A 127 11.77 0.69 -12.60
N VAL A 128 12.92 1.05 -12.03
CA VAL A 128 13.32 0.63 -10.70
C VAL A 128 13.36 1.87 -9.82
N ASP A 129 12.44 1.92 -8.86
CA ASP A 129 12.39 2.97 -7.85
C ASP A 129 12.89 2.39 -6.51
N PHE A 130 13.99 2.94 -5.99
CA PHE A 130 14.49 2.56 -4.66
C PHE A 130 13.81 3.41 -3.60
N GLY A 131 13.14 2.78 -2.64
CA GLY A 131 12.49 3.47 -1.53
C GLY A 131 13.47 4.28 -0.68
N ALA A 132 13.04 5.43 -0.18
CA ALA A 132 13.84 6.43 0.54
C ALA A 132 14.43 5.97 1.92
N GLY A 133 14.45 4.67 2.21
CA GLY A 133 14.94 4.12 3.48
C GLY A 133 16.34 3.50 3.44
N LEU A 134 17.05 3.56 2.31
CA LEU A 134 18.29 2.77 2.11
C LEU A 134 19.52 3.57 1.66
N PHE A 135 19.57 4.86 1.97
CA PHE A 135 20.79 5.66 1.84
C PHE A 135 21.22 6.20 3.22
N GLU A 136 21.64 5.30 4.11
CA GLU A 136 22.59 5.68 5.16
C GLU A 136 23.93 5.96 4.48
N LEU A 137 24.25 7.24 4.32
CA LEU A 137 25.59 7.69 3.93
C LEU A 137 26.50 7.53 5.15
N ARG A 138 27.42 6.57 5.06
CA ARG A 138 28.61 6.50 5.89
C ARG A 138 29.64 7.53 5.44
#